data_AF-A0A0L6JX04-F1
#
_entry.id   AF-A0A0L6JX04-F1
#
_cell.length_a   1.000
_cell.length_b   1.000
_cell.length_c   1.000
_cell.angle_alpha   90.00
_cell.angle_beta   90.00
_cell.angle_gamma   90.00
#
_symmetry.space_group_name_H-M   'P 1'
#
loop_
_entity.id
_entity.type
_entity.pdbx_description
1 polymer ?
#
loop_
_entity_poly.entity_id
_entity_poly.type
_entity_poly.pdbx_seq_one_letter_code
_entity_poly.pdbx_strand_id
1 'polypeptide(L)'
;MNLTGIWVGGCLIQIYSEKLNGLWVTSSFGLTNSDMPAKSKLERSKINSTDGKATSFEQVVVSRLPRKVPEEWAGYGYEIVVLAKEKNTWPYGFLNNIVQMEIFQDVGILERVYDVGALTVEKIRISMTDYCNFLICIPPEPIQSEFILPNGKGRLLIAMSISDSEMNYAIENGQTKLLELFISNGIPLISDLNREPII
;
A
#
# COMPACT_ATOMS: atom_id res chain seq x y z
N MET A 1 -13.22 -7.30 -0.05
CA MET A 1 -13.01 -6.06 0.70
C MET A 1 -13.59 -6.27 2.09
N ASN A 2 -12.78 -6.15 3.15
CA ASN A 2 -13.32 -6.12 4.51
C ASN A 2 -13.85 -4.69 4.72
N LEU A 3 -15.15 -4.54 4.94
CA LEU A 3 -15.83 -3.23 5.01
C LEU A 3 -15.89 -2.68 6.44
N THR A 4 -15.08 -3.19 7.36
CA THR A 4 -15.12 -2.76 8.77
C THR A 4 -14.32 -1.48 9.04
N GLY A 5 -13.58 -0.98 8.05
CA GLY A 5 -12.55 0.05 8.22
C GLY A 5 -13.02 1.33 7.60
N ILE A 6 -12.88 2.42 8.33
CA ILE A 6 -13.30 3.73 7.85
C ILE A 6 -12.10 4.38 7.17
N TRP A 7 -12.20 4.54 5.85
CA TRP A 7 -11.25 5.27 5.02
C TRP A 7 -11.93 6.52 4.45
N VAL A 8 -11.93 7.60 5.22
CA VAL A 8 -12.70 8.82 4.87
C VAL A 8 -12.12 9.45 3.60
N GLY A 9 -12.95 9.62 2.57
CA GLY A 9 -12.54 10.20 1.28
C GLY A 9 -11.49 9.36 0.54
N GLY A 10 -11.28 8.13 0.98
CA GLY A 10 -10.23 7.26 0.49
C GLY A 10 -10.58 6.58 -0.82
N CYS A 11 -9.63 6.53 -1.75
CA CYS A 11 -9.79 5.80 -2.99
C CYS A 11 -8.47 5.28 -3.54
N LEU A 12 -8.60 4.35 -4.48
CA LEU A 12 -7.49 3.91 -5.32
C LEU A 12 -7.71 4.49 -6.71
N ILE A 13 -6.66 5.05 -7.29
CA ILE A 13 -6.71 5.65 -8.63
C ILE A 13 -5.61 5.05 -9.50
N GLN A 14 -5.87 4.98 -10.81
CA GLN A 14 -4.88 4.59 -11.80
C GLN A 14 -4.87 5.61 -12.93
N ILE A 15 -3.70 6.18 -13.18
CA ILE A 15 -3.48 7.29 -14.11
C ILE A 15 -2.36 6.90 -15.06
N TYR A 16 -2.56 7.16 -16.34
CA TYR A 16 -1.51 7.06 -17.35
C TYR A 16 -0.66 8.33 -17.38
N SER A 17 0.66 8.20 -17.47
CA SER A 17 1.59 9.33 -17.44
C SER A 17 2.64 9.27 -18.55
N GLU A 18 2.44 10.10 -19.59
CA GLU A 18 3.45 10.35 -20.63
C GLU A 18 4.78 10.88 -20.04
N LYS A 19 4.70 11.69 -18.99
CA LYS A 19 5.88 12.24 -18.29
C LYS A 19 6.73 11.17 -17.61
N LEU A 20 6.17 9.98 -17.38
CA LEU A 20 6.86 8.83 -16.83
C LEU A 20 7.09 7.78 -17.91
N ASN A 21 7.37 8.18 -19.16
CA ASN A 21 7.63 7.29 -20.29
C ASN A 21 6.48 6.29 -20.56
N GLY A 22 5.24 6.78 -20.47
CA GLY A 22 4.05 5.98 -20.75
C GLY A 22 3.71 4.96 -19.65
N LEU A 23 4.20 5.15 -18.43
CA LEU A 23 3.85 4.29 -17.30
C LEU A 23 2.43 4.55 -16.78
N TRP A 24 1.81 3.48 -16.27
CA TRP A 24 0.61 3.52 -15.47
C TRP A 24 0.97 3.64 -13.99
N VAL A 25 0.47 4.68 -13.35
CA VAL A 25 0.64 4.96 -11.92
C VAL A 25 -0.64 4.55 -11.21
N THR A 26 -0.57 3.57 -10.33
CA THR A 26 -1.68 3.21 -9.43
C THR A 26 -1.34 3.72 -8.04
N SER A 27 -2.20 4.52 -7.43
CA SER A 27 -1.94 5.19 -6.15
C SER A 27 -3.07 4.96 -5.15
N SER A 28 -2.70 4.88 -3.86
CA SER A 28 -3.64 5.22 -2.79
C SER A 28 -3.87 6.72 -2.75
N PHE A 29 -5.06 7.12 -2.30
CA PHE A 29 -5.37 8.50 -1.94
C PHE A 29 -6.23 8.50 -0.69
N GLY A 30 -5.82 9.27 0.32
CA GLY A 30 -6.58 9.49 1.55
C GLY A 30 -5.99 8.83 2.79
N LEU A 31 -4.84 8.15 2.68
CA LEU A 31 -4.06 7.77 3.88
C LEU A 31 -3.51 9.03 4.58
N THR A 32 -3.26 10.09 3.82
CA THR A 32 -2.83 11.41 4.31
C THR A 32 -3.96 12.33 4.79
N ASN A 33 -5.22 11.86 4.79
CA ASN A 33 -6.36 12.67 5.18
C ASN A 33 -6.31 13.04 6.69
N SER A 34 -6.80 14.23 7.07
CA SER A 34 -6.80 14.74 8.44
C SER A 34 -7.65 13.89 9.41
N ASP A 35 -8.60 13.12 8.88
CA ASP A 35 -9.43 12.20 9.66
C ASP A 35 -8.76 10.83 9.88
N MET A 36 -7.55 10.62 9.35
CA MET A 36 -6.75 9.42 9.57
C MET A 36 -5.67 9.68 10.63
N PRO A 37 -5.27 8.68 11.43
CA PRO A 37 -5.94 7.40 11.63
C PRO A 37 -7.37 7.57 12.21
N ALA A 38 -8.34 6.84 11.66
CA ALA A 38 -9.73 6.96 12.11
C ALA A 38 -9.88 6.50 13.57
N LYS A 39 -10.65 7.24 14.38
CA LYS A 39 -11.00 6.89 15.78
C LYS A 39 -12.22 5.97 15.89
N SER A 40 -12.71 5.48 14.76
CA SER A 40 -13.88 4.62 14.70
C SER A 40 -13.68 3.51 13.68
N LYS A 41 -14.39 2.40 13.89
CA LYS A 41 -14.49 1.28 12.95
C LYS A 41 -15.94 0.82 12.85
N LEU A 42 -16.29 0.16 11.76
CA LEU A 42 -17.55 -0.56 11.62
C LEU A 42 -17.40 -1.95 12.23
N GLU A 43 -18.30 -2.29 13.14
CA GLU A 43 -18.46 -3.64 13.66
C GLU A 43 -19.62 -4.31 12.93
N ARG A 44 -19.41 -5.55 12.47
CA ARG A 44 -20.43 -6.28 11.73
C ARG A 44 -21.48 -6.79 12.71
N SER A 45 -22.64 -6.16 12.70
CA SER A 45 -23.77 -6.54 13.56
C SER A 45 -24.88 -7.11 12.70
N LYS A 46 -24.89 -8.44 12.50
CA LYS A 46 -25.99 -9.21 11.90
C LYS A 46 -26.19 -9.06 10.37
N ILE A 47 -26.27 -10.21 9.71
CA ILE A 47 -26.78 -10.34 8.35
C ILE A 47 -28.19 -10.89 8.49
N ASN A 48 -29.19 -10.15 8.04
CA ASN A 48 -30.53 -10.71 7.92
C ASN A 48 -30.63 -11.39 6.55
N SER A 49 -31.09 -12.63 6.52
CA SER A 49 -31.24 -13.40 5.29
C SER A 49 -32.65 -13.99 5.19
N THR A 50 -33.15 -14.05 3.95
CA THR A 50 -34.39 -14.74 3.58
C THR A 50 -34.04 -15.71 2.47
N ASP A 51 -34.40 -16.99 2.63
CA ASP A 51 -34.08 -18.07 1.68
C ASP A 51 -32.58 -18.17 1.31
N GLY A 52 -31.71 -17.96 2.30
CA GLY A 52 -30.25 -18.00 2.13
C GLY A 52 -29.65 -16.79 1.40
N LYS A 53 -30.46 -15.83 0.97
CA LYS A 53 -30.01 -14.57 0.37
C LYS A 53 -29.97 -13.48 1.44
N ALA A 54 -28.86 -12.75 1.54
CA ALA A 54 -28.78 -11.59 2.42
C ALA A 54 -29.72 -10.49 1.93
N THR A 55 -30.63 -10.03 2.80
CA THR A 55 -31.64 -9.01 2.49
C THR A 55 -31.36 -7.69 3.18
N SER A 56 -30.66 -7.69 4.32
CA SER A 56 -30.12 -6.48 4.93
C SER A 56 -28.86 -6.77 5.76
N PHE A 57 -28.05 -5.72 5.94
CA PHE A 57 -26.88 -5.73 6.80
C PHE A 57 -27.04 -4.60 7.80
N GLU A 58 -26.96 -4.93 9.07
CA GLU A 58 -26.82 -3.94 10.13
C GLU A 58 -25.32 -3.80 10.43
N GLN A 59 -24.85 -2.57 10.61
CA GLN A 59 -23.47 -2.27 11.03
C GLN A 59 -23.52 -1.21 12.11
N VAL A 60 -22.75 -1.41 13.17
CA VAL A 60 -22.61 -0.43 14.23
C VAL A 60 -21.24 0.22 14.11
N VAL A 61 -21.20 1.55 14.19
CA VAL A 61 -19.93 2.27 14.32
C VAL A 61 -19.51 2.23 15.78
N VAL A 62 -18.33 1.69 16.04
CA VAL A 62 -17.75 1.62 17.38
C VAL A 62 -16.47 2.44 17.45
N SER A 63 -16.18 2.96 18.64
CA SER A 63 -14.92 3.64 18.92
C SER A 63 -13.74 2.66 18.82
N ARG A 64 -12.59 3.16 18.38
CA ARG A 64 -11.30 2.47 18.49
C ARG A 64 -10.23 3.46 18.91
N LEU A 65 -9.21 2.96 19.59
CA LEU A 65 -7.99 3.73 19.82
C LEU A 65 -7.04 3.47 18.64
N PRO A 66 -6.81 4.43 17.74
CA PRO A 66 -5.84 4.24 16.66
C PRO A 66 -4.41 4.30 17.19
N ARG A 67 -3.44 3.83 16.39
CA ARG A 67 -2.03 4.10 16.66
C ARG A 67 -1.74 5.60 16.73
N LYS A 68 -0.75 5.94 17.55
CA LYS A 68 -0.20 7.29 17.58
C LYS A 68 0.66 7.51 16.34
N VAL A 69 0.35 8.54 15.57
CA VAL A 69 1.19 9.06 14.48
C VAL A 69 1.90 10.32 14.96
N PRO A 70 3.11 10.64 14.45
CA PRO A 70 3.77 11.92 14.71
C PRO A 70 2.88 13.12 14.34
N GLU A 71 2.93 14.19 15.13
CA GLU A 71 2.04 15.36 14.94
C GLU A 71 2.32 16.12 13.64
N GLU A 72 3.54 16.03 13.12
CA GLU A 72 3.93 16.66 11.88
C GLU A 72 3.47 15.89 10.63
N TRP A 73 2.86 14.71 10.77
CA TRP A 73 2.39 13.89 9.65
C TRP A 73 0.95 14.25 9.27
N ALA A 74 0.71 14.39 7.97
CA ALA A 74 -0.64 14.44 7.42
C ALA A 74 -1.23 13.02 7.47
N GLY A 75 -2.23 12.78 8.32
CA GLY A 75 -2.87 11.47 8.45
C GLY A 75 -1.88 10.39 8.89
N TYR A 76 -1.78 9.30 8.12
CA TYR A 76 -0.72 8.30 8.30
C TYR A 76 0.66 8.73 7.81
N GLY A 77 0.78 9.89 7.16
CA GLY A 77 2.05 10.50 6.72
C GLY A 77 2.52 10.08 5.33
N TYR A 78 1.78 9.25 4.60
CA TYR A 78 2.19 8.78 3.28
C TYR A 78 1.04 8.34 2.37
N GLU A 79 1.34 8.23 1.08
CA GLU A 79 0.59 7.46 0.08
C GLU A 79 1.52 6.42 -0.57
N ILE A 80 0.94 5.36 -1.14
CA ILE A 80 1.70 4.31 -1.84
C ILE A 80 1.36 4.32 -3.33
N VAL A 81 2.38 4.24 -4.17
CA VAL A 81 2.26 4.08 -5.62
C VAL A 81 2.85 2.76 -6.12
N VAL A 82 2.24 2.22 -7.16
CA VAL A 82 2.75 1.13 -7.98
C VAL A 82 2.87 1.64 -9.40
N LEU A 83 4.07 1.52 -9.98
CA LEU A 83 4.32 1.83 -11.39
C LEU A 83 4.27 0.54 -12.21
N ALA A 84 3.60 0.57 -13.37
CA ALA A 84 3.54 -0.56 -14.30
C ALA A 84 3.58 -0.08 -15.75
N LYS A 85 4.08 -0.91 -16.66
CA LYS A 85 4.13 -0.59 -18.11
C LYS A 85 2.75 -0.60 -18.76
N GLU A 86 1.83 -1.38 -18.22
CA GLU A 86 0.53 -1.64 -18.82
C GLU A 86 -0.61 -1.41 -17.82
N LYS A 87 -1.78 -1.03 -18.35
CA LYS A 87 -3.00 -0.89 -17.57
C LYS A 87 -3.43 -2.25 -17.06
N ASN A 88 -3.39 -2.45 -15.75
CA ASN A 88 -3.75 -3.72 -15.12
C ASN A 88 -4.54 -3.52 -13.83
N THR A 89 -5.29 -4.55 -13.43
CA THR A 89 -6.11 -4.53 -12.20
C THR A 89 -5.37 -5.03 -10.97
N TRP A 90 -4.32 -5.84 -11.14
CA TRP A 90 -3.56 -6.41 -10.03
C TRP A 90 -2.95 -5.35 -9.08
N PRO A 91 -2.52 -4.14 -9.51
CA PRO A 91 -2.03 -3.12 -8.59
C PRO A 91 -3.10 -2.64 -7.61
N TYR A 92 -4.37 -2.59 -8.05
CA TYR A 92 -5.49 -2.32 -7.16
C TYR A 92 -5.66 -3.43 -6.12
N GLY A 93 -5.47 -4.69 -6.52
CA GLY A 93 -5.49 -5.83 -5.60
C GLY A 93 -4.45 -5.67 -4.49
N PHE A 94 -3.21 -5.35 -4.86
CA PHE A 94 -2.15 -5.04 -3.92
C PHE A 94 -2.50 -3.87 -2.99
N LEU A 95 -2.78 -2.68 -3.54
CA LEU A 95 -3.05 -1.49 -2.74
C LEU A 95 -4.25 -1.67 -1.83
N ASN A 96 -5.31 -2.35 -2.29
CA ASN A 96 -6.48 -2.66 -1.48
C ASN A 96 -6.12 -3.53 -0.27
N ASN A 97 -5.17 -4.45 -0.37
CA ASN A 97 -4.73 -5.23 0.79
C ASN A 97 -3.86 -4.39 1.73
N ILE A 98 -2.91 -3.64 1.19
CA ILE A 98 -1.96 -2.86 2.00
C ILE A 98 -2.64 -1.71 2.73
N VAL A 99 -3.51 -0.95 2.07
CA VAL A 99 -4.31 0.09 2.70
C VAL A 99 -5.19 -0.50 3.80
N GLN A 100 -5.80 -1.66 3.55
CA GLN A 100 -6.57 -2.35 4.59
C GLN A 100 -5.68 -2.75 5.77
N MET A 101 -4.48 -3.27 5.56
CA MET A 101 -3.57 -3.58 6.67
C MET A 101 -3.25 -2.35 7.51
N GLU A 102 -2.93 -1.20 6.89
CA GLU A 102 -2.68 0.05 7.63
C GLU A 102 -3.94 0.50 8.37
N ILE A 103 -5.08 0.60 7.68
CA ILE A 103 -6.30 1.13 8.27
C ILE A 103 -6.83 0.22 9.36
N PHE A 104 -6.74 -1.10 9.22
CA PHE A 104 -7.33 -2.05 10.16
C PHE A 104 -6.44 -2.42 11.33
N GLN A 105 -5.17 -2.67 11.03
CA GLN A 105 -4.24 -3.27 11.98
C GLN A 105 -3.20 -2.26 12.45
N ASP A 106 -3.23 -1.02 11.91
CA ASP A 106 -2.34 0.06 12.30
C ASP A 106 -0.86 -0.40 12.21
N VAL A 107 -0.52 -1.10 11.11
CA VAL A 107 0.77 -1.80 10.97
C VAL A 107 1.98 -0.86 10.96
N GLY A 108 1.80 0.43 10.64
CA GLY A 108 2.85 1.44 10.65
C GLY A 108 3.85 1.23 9.50
N ILE A 109 3.36 1.13 8.27
CA ILE A 109 4.23 0.88 7.10
C ILE A 109 5.31 1.95 6.97
N LEU A 110 4.97 3.23 7.15
CA LEU A 110 5.93 4.32 6.97
C LEU A 110 7.10 4.22 7.95
N GLU A 111 6.84 4.00 9.24
CA GLU A 111 7.89 3.79 10.24
C GLU A 111 8.76 2.59 9.89
N ARG A 112 8.15 1.47 9.49
CA ARG A 112 8.92 0.27 9.11
C ARG A 112 9.84 0.56 7.92
N VAL A 113 9.35 1.30 6.92
CA VAL A 113 10.19 1.72 5.80
C VAL A 113 11.29 2.67 6.26
N TYR A 114 11.03 3.55 7.24
CA TYR A 114 12.04 4.45 7.80
C TYR A 114 13.13 3.74 8.59
N ASP A 115 12.74 2.77 9.43
CA ASP A 115 13.64 2.10 10.36
C ASP A 115 14.73 1.29 9.62
N VAL A 116 14.37 0.70 8.49
CA VAL A 116 15.26 -0.21 7.74
C VAL A 116 15.48 0.20 6.27
N GLY A 117 14.85 1.26 5.78
CA GLY A 117 14.98 1.78 4.41
C GLY A 117 14.05 1.11 3.37
N ALA A 118 13.58 -0.11 3.63
CA ALA A 118 12.61 -0.81 2.78
C ALA A 118 11.80 -1.86 3.57
N LEU A 119 10.60 -2.17 3.11
CA LEU A 119 9.71 -3.17 3.70
C LEU A 119 9.31 -4.20 2.65
N THR A 120 9.47 -5.49 2.95
CA THR A 120 8.89 -6.56 2.14
C THR A 120 7.54 -6.99 2.69
N VAL A 121 6.61 -7.29 1.78
CA VAL A 121 5.31 -7.89 2.11
C VAL A 121 5.11 -9.14 1.26
N GLU A 122 4.84 -10.25 1.92
CA GLU A 122 4.82 -11.57 1.30
C GLU A 122 3.39 -11.99 0.95
N LYS A 123 3.24 -12.67 -0.19
CA LYS A 123 2.00 -13.34 -0.61
C LYS A 123 0.78 -12.45 -0.46
N ILE A 124 0.88 -11.23 -0.99
CA ILE A 124 -0.26 -10.32 -1.07
C ILE A 124 -1.15 -10.79 -2.21
N ARG A 125 -2.44 -11.00 -1.90
CA ARG A 125 -3.43 -11.38 -2.91
C ARG A 125 -3.66 -10.21 -3.89
N ILE A 126 -3.33 -10.40 -5.15
CA ILE A 126 -3.47 -9.39 -6.21
C ILE A 126 -4.66 -9.63 -7.14
N SER A 127 -5.20 -10.85 -7.15
CA SER A 127 -6.40 -11.24 -7.89
C SER A 127 -7.23 -12.28 -7.10
N MET A 128 -8.18 -12.95 -7.74
CA MET A 128 -8.95 -14.04 -7.10
C MET A 128 -8.08 -15.26 -6.80
N THR A 129 -7.07 -15.53 -7.61
CA THR A 129 -6.23 -16.73 -7.54
C THR A 129 -4.77 -16.41 -7.26
N ASP A 130 -4.34 -15.19 -7.57
CA ASP A 130 -2.92 -14.87 -7.67
C ASP A 130 -2.43 -14.09 -6.46
N TYR A 131 -1.19 -14.37 -6.10
CA TYR A 131 -0.46 -13.74 -5.01
C TYR A 131 0.88 -13.25 -5.52
N CYS A 132 1.38 -12.16 -4.94
CA CYS A 132 2.67 -11.59 -5.30
C CYS A 132 3.35 -10.99 -4.08
N ASN A 133 4.67 -11.01 -4.09
CA ASN A 133 5.51 -10.37 -3.09
C ASN A 133 5.84 -8.95 -3.54
N PHE A 134 5.99 -8.03 -2.59
CA PHE A 134 6.36 -6.66 -2.91
C PHE A 134 7.47 -6.16 -2.01
N LEU A 135 8.31 -5.31 -2.57
CA LEU A 135 9.21 -4.42 -1.86
C LEU A 135 8.60 -3.01 -1.87
N ILE A 136 8.50 -2.39 -0.70
CA ILE A 136 7.99 -1.03 -0.50
C ILE A 136 9.15 -0.19 0.03
N CYS A 137 9.42 0.96 -0.59
CA CYS A 137 10.49 1.84 -0.16
C CYS A 137 10.16 3.32 -0.40
N ILE A 138 10.98 4.19 0.16
CA ILE A 138 11.04 5.59 -0.29
C ILE A 138 11.71 5.56 -1.67
N PRO A 139 11.11 6.18 -2.71
CA PRO A 139 11.71 6.18 -4.03
C PRO A 139 13.08 6.88 -3.98
N PRO A 140 14.12 6.32 -4.62
CA PRO A 140 15.43 6.94 -4.66
C PRO A 140 15.42 8.21 -5.51
N GLU A 141 16.41 9.07 -5.28
CA GLU A 141 16.67 10.25 -6.10
C GLU A 141 16.76 9.87 -7.60
N PRO A 142 16.23 10.70 -8.52
CA PRO A 142 15.77 12.07 -8.32
C PRO A 142 14.26 12.21 -8.01
N ILE A 143 13.57 11.14 -7.62
CA ILE A 143 12.13 11.21 -7.34
C ILE A 143 11.90 11.90 -6.00
N GLN A 144 11.31 13.10 -6.03
CA GLN A 144 10.90 13.78 -4.81
C GLN A 144 9.81 12.96 -4.10
N SER A 145 10.15 12.44 -2.93
CA SER A 145 9.24 11.63 -2.12
C SER A 145 8.44 12.46 -1.12
N GLU A 146 8.96 13.58 -0.62
CA GLU A 146 8.29 14.39 0.40
C GLU A 146 7.43 15.52 -0.19
N PHE A 147 6.28 15.75 0.43
CA PHE A 147 5.36 16.84 0.10
C PHE A 147 4.70 17.42 1.36
N ILE A 148 4.18 18.65 1.25
CA ILE A 148 3.52 19.36 2.35
C ILE A 148 2.03 19.53 2.00
N LEU A 149 1.17 19.17 2.95
CA LEU A 149 -0.26 19.39 2.93
C LEU A 149 -0.66 20.37 4.04
N PRO A 150 -1.84 21.01 3.95
CA PRO A 150 -2.32 21.91 5.01
C PRO A 150 -2.42 21.25 6.40
N ASN A 151 -2.59 19.93 6.46
CA ASN A 151 -2.70 19.15 7.68
C ASN A 151 -1.39 18.45 8.11
N GLY A 152 -0.27 18.67 7.42
CA GLY A 152 1.03 18.09 7.79
C GLY A 152 1.88 17.65 6.61
N LYS A 153 2.96 16.93 6.92
CA LYS A 153 3.90 16.36 5.95
C LYS A 153 3.38 15.03 5.43
N GLY A 154 3.50 14.83 4.13
CA GLY A 154 3.20 13.55 3.48
C GLY A 154 4.41 13.06 2.69
N ARG A 155 4.42 11.75 2.42
CA ARG A 155 5.48 11.08 1.66
C ARG A 155 4.93 10.11 0.64
N LEU A 156 5.66 9.94 -0.44
CA LEU A 156 5.38 8.96 -1.46
C LEU A 156 6.22 7.71 -1.17
N LEU A 157 5.56 6.58 -0.99
CA LEU A 157 6.21 5.26 -1.00
C LEU A 157 5.96 4.61 -2.35
N ILE A 158 6.96 3.91 -2.87
CA ILE A 158 6.83 3.11 -4.10
C ILE A 158 6.85 1.63 -3.75
N ALA A 159 5.96 0.87 -4.37
CA ALA A 159 5.89 -0.57 -4.26
C ALA A 159 6.24 -1.22 -5.61
N MET A 160 7.16 -2.19 -5.55
CA MET A 160 7.63 -2.98 -6.69
C MET A 160 7.36 -4.46 -6.44
N SER A 161 6.76 -5.14 -7.41
CA SER A 161 6.62 -6.60 -7.39
C SER A 161 8.00 -7.27 -7.42
N ILE A 162 8.20 -8.25 -6.54
CA ILE A 162 9.44 -9.05 -6.46
C ILE A 162 9.11 -10.54 -6.57
N SER A 163 10.07 -11.33 -7.04
CA SER A 163 9.93 -12.79 -7.14
C SER A 163 9.99 -13.47 -5.76
N ASP A 164 9.72 -14.78 -5.72
CA ASP A 164 9.95 -15.59 -4.52
C ASP A 164 11.44 -15.69 -4.17
N SER A 165 12.35 -15.76 -5.17
CA SER A 165 13.80 -15.79 -4.92
C SER A 165 14.30 -14.46 -4.33
N GLU A 166 13.79 -13.34 -4.81
CA GLU A 166 14.10 -12.01 -4.28
C GLU A 166 13.52 -11.81 -2.87
N MET A 167 12.30 -12.30 -2.61
CA MET A 167 11.74 -12.32 -1.26
C MET A 167 12.61 -13.15 -0.30
N ASN A 168 13.01 -14.36 -0.69
CA ASN A 168 13.88 -15.21 0.13
C ASN A 168 15.23 -14.54 0.39
N TYR A 169 15.82 -13.92 -0.64
CA TYR A 169 17.04 -13.13 -0.48
C TYR A 169 16.87 -12.00 0.53
N ALA A 170 15.75 -11.25 0.47
CA ALA A 170 15.46 -10.18 1.42
C ALA A 170 15.27 -10.69 2.86
N ILE A 171 14.69 -11.88 3.04
CA ILE A 171 14.55 -12.52 4.35
C ILE A 171 15.94 -12.88 4.91
N GLU A 172 16.81 -13.44 4.08
CA GLU A 172 18.14 -13.90 4.48
C GLU A 172 19.14 -12.75 4.68
N ASN A 173 19.07 -11.71 3.85
CA ASN A 173 20.10 -10.68 3.74
C ASN A 173 19.64 -9.29 4.21
N GLY A 174 18.32 -9.08 4.35
CA GLY A 174 17.69 -7.81 4.69
C GLY A 174 17.06 -7.12 3.47
N GLN A 175 15.92 -6.45 3.69
CA GLN A 175 15.17 -5.77 2.60
C GLN A 175 15.97 -4.62 1.97
N THR A 176 16.77 -3.92 2.76
CA THR A 176 17.65 -2.83 2.30
C THR A 176 18.66 -3.32 1.28
N LYS A 177 19.26 -4.50 1.51
CA LYS A 177 20.25 -5.07 0.58
C LYS A 177 19.61 -5.47 -0.75
N LEU A 178 18.37 -5.95 -0.73
CA LEU A 178 17.63 -6.19 -1.98
C LEU A 178 17.40 -4.87 -2.74
N LEU A 179 17.01 -3.81 -2.04
CA LEU A 179 16.84 -2.48 -2.64
C LEU A 179 18.15 -1.96 -3.25
N GLU A 180 19.26 -2.06 -2.52
CA GLU A 180 20.60 -1.70 -3.01
C GLU A 180 21.00 -2.51 -4.25
N LEU A 181 20.63 -3.79 -4.30
CA LEU A 181 20.87 -4.64 -5.45
C LEU A 181 20.06 -4.18 -6.67
N PHE A 182 18.79 -3.81 -6.49
CA PHE A 182 18.00 -3.20 -7.58
C PHE A 182 18.63 -1.91 -8.09
N ILE A 183 19.04 -1.01 -7.19
CA ILE A 183 19.64 0.28 -7.56
C ILE A 183 20.97 0.08 -8.29
N SER A 184 21.86 -0.76 -7.76
CA SER A 184 23.20 -0.99 -8.34
C SER A 184 23.16 -1.67 -9.70
N ASN A 185 22.14 -2.50 -9.97
CA ASN A 185 21.92 -3.12 -11.28
C ASN A 185 21.09 -2.25 -12.23
N GLY A 186 20.75 -1.01 -11.84
CA GLY A 186 19.98 -0.10 -12.68
C GLY A 186 18.55 -0.57 -12.94
N ILE A 187 17.99 -1.37 -12.03
CA ILE A 187 16.65 -1.92 -12.18
C ILE A 187 15.65 -0.85 -11.72
N PRO A 188 14.77 -0.38 -12.62
CA PRO A 188 13.81 0.63 -12.27
C PRO A 188 12.79 0.04 -11.29
N LEU A 189 12.28 0.87 -10.38
CA LEU A 189 11.19 0.52 -9.45
C LEU A 189 9.83 0.49 -10.17
N ILE A 190 9.77 -0.30 -11.24
CA ILE A 190 8.59 -0.54 -12.07
C ILE A 190 8.21 -2.00 -11.89
N SER A 191 6.97 -2.22 -11.50
CA SER A 191 6.45 -3.57 -11.32
C SER A 191 6.16 -4.23 -12.66
N ASP A 192 6.63 -5.46 -12.77
CA ASP A 192 6.43 -6.35 -13.91
C ASP A 192 6.41 -7.78 -13.35
N LEU A 193 5.24 -8.41 -13.38
CA LEU A 193 5.03 -9.75 -12.82
C LEU A 193 5.79 -10.84 -13.59
N ASN A 194 6.30 -10.51 -14.79
CA ASN A 194 7.02 -11.43 -15.66
C ASN A 194 8.51 -11.06 -15.80
N ARG A 195 9.02 -10.13 -14.99
CA ARG A 195 10.45 -9.78 -15.00
C ARG A 195 11.28 -10.97 -14.49
N GLU A 196 12.39 -11.24 -15.16
CA GLU A 196 13.40 -12.18 -14.67
C GLU A 196 13.96 -11.73 -13.31
N PRO A 197 14.01 -12.62 -12.30
CA PRO A 197 14.64 -12.32 -11.02
C PRO A 197 16.12 -11.98 -11.18
N ILE A 198 16.68 -11.24 -10.22
CA ILE A 198 18.10 -10.88 -10.24
C ILE A 198 18.97 -11.65 -9.25
N ILE A 199 18.32 -12.49 -8.45
CA ILE A 199 18.94 -13.43 -7.51
C ILE A 199 19.07 -14.78 -8.20
#